data_AF-A0A2G9HIF1-F1
#
_entry.id   AF-A0A2G9HIF1-F1
#
_cell.length_a   1.000
_cell.length_b   1.000
_cell.length_c   1.000
_cell.angle_alpha   90.00
_cell.angle_beta   90.00
_cell.angle_gamma   90.00
#
_symmetry.space_group_name_H-M   'P 1'
#
loop_
_entity.id
_entity.type
_entity.pdbx_description
1 polymer ?
#
loop_
_entity_poly.entity_id
_entity_poly.type
_entity_poly.pdbx_seq_one_letter_code
_entity_poly.pdbx_strand_id
1 'polypeptide(L)'
;MAQTQTSNEGPSNSDWRSGRKIRRLPEMLLRDERNHHDYIPKMVSIGPYHHGKAELRFGESFKSVLLEDMLKVAGEEADNRWLEKIAEQITEIRNCYEEGSTDMYDDDQLALMMLLDASFITFNILLYLIHASGNIAVNMAEYLSLGRDHVDRMHDHFGELSLSMALRDICLVDNQIPLWIVELLLSRITPGDEAQILTGYAYLVLFGKSYSAEIQIPEWADGDKDMLHVFELLYCILALVVHEPEEETRSSHVNCCFSAKERTNIDLESGECCRGVRKFSFARVCKCRLFKKAKGDLKILGHSFRSLTELKAKGIHLKPSLTQSLLDVKFKSNFMYAELQLPTLSACLDTKTLLLNMMCIELDANFRTLGVVISYINLMKSLIVKPDDVKELREKKILLGLLGSDEEIVKMYHNFDTHGANNPSIYDEVKDSIQAHYDSKTKTWMAELIHTYFRSPWTFITLLAATCLLVLTILQTVYTMKS
;
A
#
# COMPACT_ATOMS: atom_id res chain seq x y z
N MET A 1 35.77 -47.22 -17.73
CA MET A 1 35.78 -45.78 -17.39
C MET A 1 34.46 -45.19 -17.86
N ALA A 2 33.53 -44.97 -16.94
CA ALA A 2 32.42 -44.02 -17.04
C ALA A 2 31.74 -44.03 -15.66
N GLN A 3 32.13 -43.08 -14.80
CA GLN A 3 31.43 -42.79 -13.55
C GLN A 3 30.32 -41.82 -13.89
N THR A 4 29.07 -42.24 -13.70
CA THR A 4 27.90 -41.37 -13.77
C THR A 4 27.78 -40.67 -12.41
N GLN A 5 28.14 -39.39 -12.35
CA GLN A 5 27.87 -38.53 -11.18
C GLN A 5 26.36 -38.24 -11.15
N THR A 6 25.70 -38.72 -10.10
CA THR A 6 24.37 -38.27 -9.68
C THR A 6 24.50 -36.87 -9.06
N SER A 7 23.96 -35.86 -9.72
CA SER A 7 23.82 -34.50 -9.19
C SER A 7 22.71 -34.47 -8.14
N ASN A 8 23.09 -34.62 -6.87
CA ASN A 8 22.29 -34.18 -5.74
C ASN A 8 22.38 -32.64 -5.68
N GLU A 9 21.38 -31.96 -6.22
CA GLU A 9 21.15 -30.55 -5.94
C GLU A 9 19.82 -30.43 -5.18
N GLY A 10 19.92 -30.47 -3.84
CA GLY A 10 18.87 -29.94 -2.97
C GLY A 10 18.77 -28.41 -3.15
N PRO A 11 17.64 -27.78 -2.77
CA PRO A 11 17.44 -26.36 -3.01
C PRO A 11 18.53 -25.55 -2.32
N SER A 12 19.13 -24.64 -3.10
CA SER A 12 20.23 -23.79 -2.68
C SER A 12 19.87 -22.98 -1.43
N ASN A 13 20.70 -23.15 -0.41
CA ASN A 13 20.74 -22.30 0.78
C ASN A 13 20.99 -20.86 0.32
N SER A 14 19.93 -20.04 0.30
CA SER A 14 19.99 -18.67 -0.19
C SER A 14 20.05 -17.72 1.02
N ASP A 15 21.21 -17.06 1.13
CA ASP A 15 21.66 -16.19 2.24
C ASP A 15 20.65 -15.09 2.66
N TRP A 16 19.67 -14.76 1.81
CA TRP A 16 18.65 -13.74 2.08
C TRP A 16 17.65 -14.14 3.18
N ARG A 17 17.36 -15.44 3.34
CA ARG A 17 16.41 -15.96 4.35
C ARG A 17 16.87 -15.75 5.79
N SER A 18 18.16 -15.45 6.00
CA SER A 18 18.77 -15.34 7.33
C SER A 18 18.59 -13.96 7.99
N GLY A 19 18.21 -12.92 7.23
CA GLY A 19 18.20 -11.53 7.71
C GLY A 19 16.83 -10.95 8.09
N ARG A 20 15.72 -11.54 7.62
CA ARG A 20 14.35 -11.02 7.84
C ARG A 20 13.51 -11.99 8.66
N LYS A 21 12.61 -11.45 9.49
CA LYS A 21 11.82 -12.23 10.44
C LYS A 21 10.35 -11.82 10.38
N ILE A 22 9.45 -12.78 10.49
CA ILE A 22 8.04 -12.59 10.85
C ILE A 22 8.06 -12.20 12.33
N ARG A 23 7.86 -10.91 12.59
CA ARG A 23 8.01 -10.35 13.93
C ARG A 23 6.75 -10.49 14.75
N ARG A 24 6.96 -10.63 16.04
CA ARG A 24 5.87 -10.43 16.99
C ARG A 24 5.61 -8.93 17.10
N LEU A 25 4.33 -8.56 17.18
CA LEU A 25 4.01 -7.15 17.36
C LEU A 25 4.59 -6.64 18.69
N PRO A 26 5.30 -5.49 18.71
CA PRO A 26 5.83 -4.93 19.94
C PRO A 26 4.73 -4.60 20.94
N GLU A 27 4.91 -5.03 22.19
CA GLU A 27 3.97 -4.78 23.31
C GLU A 27 3.62 -3.30 23.50
N MET A 28 4.51 -2.38 23.12
CA MET A 28 4.24 -0.95 23.21
C MET A 28 3.07 -0.50 22.30
N LEU A 29 2.89 -1.13 21.14
CA LEU A 29 1.75 -0.85 20.24
C LEU A 29 0.45 -1.43 20.80
N LEU A 30 0.51 -2.58 21.47
CA LEU A 30 -0.63 -3.21 22.13
C LEU A 30 -1.14 -2.41 23.35
N ARG A 31 -0.30 -1.57 23.96
CA ARG A 31 -0.70 -0.69 25.08
C ARG A 31 -1.54 0.50 24.64
N ASP A 32 -1.56 0.85 23.36
CA ASP A 32 -2.39 1.93 22.84
C ASP A 32 -3.84 1.46 22.67
N GLU A 33 -4.70 1.80 23.63
CA GLU A 33 -6.12 1.43 23.62
C GLU A 33 -6.86 1.91 22.36
N ARG A 34 -6.36 2.96 21.67
CA ARG A 34 -7.01 3.49 20.45
C ARG A 34 -6.98 2.50 19.29
N ASN A 35 -5.95 1.64 19.25
CA ASN A 35 -5.63 0.77 18.11
C ASN A 35 -5.45 -0.71 18.54
N HIS A 36 -5.56 -1.03 19.83
CA HIS A 36 -5.38 -2.37 20.39
C HIS A 36 -6.14 -3.47 19.62
N HIS A 37 -7.42 -3.22 19.30
CA HIS A 37 -8.26 -4.21 18.59
C HIS A 37 -7.93 -4.39 17.11
N ASP A 38 -7.09 -3.53 16.54
CA ASP A 38 -6.66 -3.61 15.13
C ASP A 38 -5.45 -4.56 14.94
N TYR A 39 -4.88 -5.03 16.05
CA TYR A 39 -3.69 -5.89 16.04
C TYR A 39 -3.97 -7.34 16.44
N ILE A 40 -5.13 -7.62 17.01
CA ILE A 40 -5.42 -8.96 17.57
C ILE A 40 -6.27 -9.75 16.57
N PRO A 41 -5.92 -11.01 16.24
CA PRO A 41 -6.75 -11.88 15.41
C PRO A 41 -8.10 -12.15 16.09
N LYS A 42 -9.16 -12.20 15.30
CA LYS A 42 -10.56 -12.33 15.79
C LYS A 42 -11.19 -13.67 15.48
N MET A 43 -10.65 -14.42 14.53
CA MET A 43 -11.21 -15.65 13.99
C MET A 43 -10.21 -16.80 14.04
N VAL A 44 -8.97 -16.56 13.60
CA VAL A 44 -8.02 -17.64 13.32
C VAL A 44 -6.59 -17.22 13.64
N SER A 45 -5.84 -18.09 14.32
CA SER A 45 -4.39 -17.89 14.46
C SER A 45 -3.70 -18.37 13.20
N ILE A 46 -2.61 -17.73 12.79
CA ILE A 46 -1.79 -18.12 11.66
C ILE A 46 -0.34 -17.96 12.12
N GLY A 47 0.36 -19.08 12.19
CA GLY A 47 1.69 -19.18 12.77
C GLY A 47 1.69 -19.27 14.31
N PRO A 48 2.89 -19.25 14.90
CA PRO A 48 3.11 -19.66 16.29
C PRO A 48 2.62 -18.65 17.34
N TYR A 49 2.59 -17.35 17.03
CA TYR A 49 2.40 -16.30 18.05
C TYR A 49 1.01 -16.29 18.70
N HIS A 50 -0.02 -16.73 17.97
CA HIS A 50 -1.41 -16.76 18.44
C HIS A 50 -1.96 -18.17 18.61
N HIS A 51 -1.17 -19.20 18.30
CA HIS A 51 -1.62 -20.58 18.32
C HIS A 51 -2.02 -21.05 19.72
N GLY A 52 -3.12 -21.81 19.81
CA GLY A 52 -3.63 -22.37 21.07
C GLY A 52 -4.45 -21.41 21.94
N LYS A 53 -4.62 -20.15 21.54
CA LYS A 53 -5.47 -19.18 22.26
C LYS A 53 -6.94 -19.64 22.28
N ALA A 54 -7.58 -19.54 23.44
CA ALA A 54 -8.90 -20.11 23.67
C ALA A 54 -9.99 -19.46 22.79
N GLU A 55 -9.84 -18.16 22.55
CA GLU A 55 -10.70 -17.32 21.73
C GLU A 55 -10.63 -17.64 20.22
N LEU A 56 -9.58 -18.33 19.76
CA LEU A 56 -9.38 -18.68 18.33
C LEU A 56 -9.67 -20.16 18.02
N ARG A 57 -10.11 -20.94 19.02
CA ARG A 57 -10.30 -22.39 18.90
C ARG A 57 -11.24 -22.81 17.76
N PHE A 58 -12.26 -22.01 17.48
CA PHE A 58 -13.16 -22.31 16.36
C PHE A 58 -12.40 -22.26 15.03
N GLY A 59 -11.62 -21.20 14.79
CA GLY A 59 -10.76 -21.09 13.61
C GLY A 59 -9.79 -22.26 13.50
N GLU A 60 -9.17 -22.67 14.62
CA GLU A 60 -8.27 -23.85 14.63
C GLU A 60 -8.98 -25.13 14.21
N SER A 61 -10.18 -25.39 14.73
CA SER A 61 -10.95 -26.59 14.36
C SER A 61 -11.32 -26.62 12.87
N PHE A 62 -11.42 -25.45 12.24
CA PHE A 62 -11.75 -25.32 10.84
C PHE A 62 -10.57 -25.70 9.93
N LYS A 63 -9.32 -25.47 10.35
CA LYS A 63 -8.13 -25.76 9.52
C LYS A 63 -7.98 -27.23 9.19
N SER A 64 -8.19 -28.12 10.17
CA SER A 64 -8.10 -29.57 9.96
C SER A 64 -9.09 -30.06 8.92
N VAL A 65 -10.30 -29.51 9.00
CA VAL A 65 -11.39 -29.85 8.10
C VAL A 65 -11.11 -29.35 6.67
N LEU A 66 -10.50 -28.16 6.53
CA LEU A 66 -10.00 -27.67 5.23
C LEU A 66 -8.90 -28.56 4.63
N LEU A 67 -7.94 -29.00 5.45
CA LEU A 67 -6.87 -29.88 4.99
C LEU A 67 -7.45 -31.20 4.45
N GLU A 68 -8.35 -31.84 5.19
CA GLU A 68 -9.02 -33.09 4.75
C GLU A 68 -9.69 -32.91 3.38
N ASP A 69 -10.36 -31.78 3.16
CA ASP A 69 -11.01 -31.47 1.90
C ASP A 69 -10.04 -31.24 0.75
N MET A 70 -8.95 -30.50 1.00
CA MET A 70 -7.89 -30.31 0.00
C MET A 70 -7.25 -31.64 -0.40
N LEU A 71 -7.04 -32.54 0.56
CA LEU A 71 -6.47 -33.86 0.33
C LEU A 71 -7.39 -34.78 -0.49
N LYS A 72 -8.72 -34.72 -0.26
CA LYS A 72 -9.68 -35.47 -1.08
C LYS A 72 -9.58 -35.12 -2.56
N VAL A 73 -9.37 -33.84 -2.87
CA VAL A 73 -9.23 -33.38 -4.27
C VAL A 73 -7.84 -33.65 -4.82
N ALA A 74 -6.80 -33.51 -4.00
CA ALA A 74 -5.42 -33.79 -4.40
C ALA A 74 -5.13 -35.30 -4.62
N GLY A 75 -5.96 -36.19 -4.05
CA GLY A 75 -5.85 -37.64 -4.16
C GLY A 75 -4.97 -38.29 -3.08
N GLU A 76 -5.06 -39.62 -2.92
CA GLU A 76 -4.48 -40.38 -1.79
C GLU A 76 -2.96 -40.25 -1.63
N GLU A 77 -2.22 -39.91 -2.69
CA GLU A 77 -0.77 -39.74 -2.57
C GLU A 77 -0.36 -38.39 -1.95
N ALA A 78 -1.29 -37.48 -1.63
CA ALA A 78 -0.97 -36.15 -1.11
C ALA A 78 -0.72 -36.10 0.41
N ASP A 79 -1.36 -36.98 1.19
CA ASP A 79 -1.54 -36.85 2.64
C ASP A 79 -0.20 -36.74 3.42
N ASN A 80 0.67 -37.75 3.28
CA ASN A 80 1.97 -37.74 3.98
C ASN A 80 3.04 -36.89 3.29
N ARG A 81 2.95 -36.72 1.96
CA ARG A 81 4.00 -36.04 1.18
C ARG A 81 4.07 -34.54 1.44
N TRP A 82 2.97 -33.90 1.83
CA TRP A 82 2.98 -32.46 2.10
C TRP A 82 3.62 -32.15 3.45
N LEU A 83 3.24 -32.91 4.49
CA LEU A 83 3.81 -32.77 5.82
C LEU A 83 5.31 -33.08 5.83
N GLU A 84 5.73 -34.15 5.16
CA GLU A 84 7.16 -34.53 5.02
C GLU A 84 7.98 -33.38 4.40
N LYS A 85 7.50 -32.77 3.32
CA LYS A 85 8.19 -31.65 2.66
C LYS A 85 8.28 -30.39 3.50
N ILE A 86 7.30 -30.16 4.38
CA ILE A 86 7.33 -29.04 5.31
C ILE A 86 8.31 -29.36 6.45
N ALA A 87 8.29 -30.58 6.98
CA ALA A 87 9.21 -31.04 8.02
C ALA A 87 10.68 -30.98 7.57
N GLU A 88 10.96 -31.28 6.29
CA GLU A 88 12.29 -31.11 5.68
C GLU A 88 12.83 -29.66 5.77
N GLN A 89 11.94 -28.67 5.87
CA GLN A 89 12.27 -27.23 5.89
C GLN A 89 12.12 -26.61 7.28
N ILE A 90 12.00 -27.43 8.34
CA ILE A 90 11.62 -26.93 9.68
C ILE A 90 12.65 -25.95 10.25
N THR A 91 13.93 -26.14 9.95
CA THR A 91 15.00 -25.25 10.41
C THR A 91 14.85 -23.87 9.78
N GLU A 92 14.60 -23.80 8.47
CA GLU A 92 14.33 -22.56 7.74
C GLU A 92 13.05 -21.88 8.23
N ILE A 93 12.00 -22.66 8.52
CA ILE A 93 10.75 -22.14 9.10
C ILE A 93 11.02 -21.48 10.45
N ARG A 94 11.75 -22.15 11.37
CA ARG A 94 12.12 -21.55 12.67
C ARG A 94 12.95 -20.28 12.49
N ASN A 95 13.84 -20.26 11.50
CA ASN A 95 14.63 -19.09 11.15
C ASN A 95 13.80 -17.92 10.61
N CYS A 96 12.52 -18.11 10.27
CA CYS A 96 11.62 -17.00 9.94
C CYS A 96 11.13 -16.25 11.17
N TYR A 97 11.21 -16.83 12.37
CA TYR A 97 10.64 -16.24 13.58
C TYR A 97 11.73 -15.70 14.52
N GLU A 98 11.31 -14.86 15.46
CA GLU A 98 12.18 -14.37 16.53
C GLU A 98 12.68 -15.55 17.39
N GLU A 99 13.93 -15.48 17.83
CA GLU A 99 14.56 -16.52 18.67
C GLU A 99 13.70 -16.77 19.91
N GLY A 100 13.46 -18.05 20.25
CA GLY A 100 12.59 -18.45 21.35
C GLY A 100 11.09 -18.55 21.03
N SER A 101 10.65 -18.01 19.89
CA SER A 101 9.21 -17.90 19.59
C SER A 101 8.56 -19.20 19.12
N THR A 102 9.36 -20.20 18.75
CA THR A 102 8.88 -21.50 18.28
C THR A 102 9.32 -22.66 19.17
N ASP A 103 10.09 -22.40 20.23
CA ASP A 103 10.74 -23.41 21.07
C ASP A 103 9.74 -24.28 21.86
N MET A 104 8.52 -23.77 22.04
CA MET A 104 7.43 -24.50 22.69
C MET A 104 6.81 -25.60 21.82
N TYR A 105 7.15 -25.65 20.53
CA TYR A 105 6.67 -26.66 19.59
C TYR A 105 7.82 -27.57 19.19
N ASP A 106 7.61 -28.88 19.24
CA ASP A 106 8.50 -29.81 18.55
C ASP A 106 8.38 -29.67 17.02
N ASP A 107 9.26 -30.31 16.28
CA ASP A 107 9.34 -30.17 14.82
C ASP A 107 8.07 -30.68 14.11
N ASP A 108 7.48 -31.77 14.62
CA ASP A 108 6.26 -32.35 14.06
C ASP A 108 5.05 -31.43 14.30
N GLN A 109 4.94 -30.87 15.51
CA GLN A 109 3.90 -29.90 15.88
C GLN A 109 3.99 -28.63 15.03
N LEU A 110 5.19 -28.10 14.85
CA LEU A 110 5.40 -26.89 14.05
C LEU A 110 5.15 -27.16 12.55
N ALA A 111 5.58 -28.31 12.02
CA ALA A 111 5.30 -28.69 10.64
C ALA A 111 3.78 -28.85 10.39
N LEU A 112 3.07 -29.50 11.32
CA LEU A 112 1.62 -29.63 11.25
C LEU A 112 0.91 -28.27 11.32
N MET A 113 1.38 -27.36 12.20
CA MET A 113 0.87 -25.99 12.25
C MET A 113 1.03 -25.29 10.91
N MET A 114 2.23 -25.33 10.30
CA MET A 114 2.47 -24.72 9.00
C MET A 114 1.55 -25.30 7.91
N LEU A 115 1.33 -26.62 7.91
CA LEU A 115 0.43 -27.28 6.97
C LEU A 115 -1.01 -26.79 7.12
N LEU A 116 -1.54 -26.81 8.34
CA LEU A 116 -2.92 -26.39 8.64
C LEU A 116 -3.14 -24.91 8.33
N ASP A 117 -2.17 -24.06 8.66
CA ASP A 117 -2.25 -22.61 8.43
C ASP A 117 -2.14 -22.28 6.94
N ALA A 118 -1.26 -22.96 6.22
CA ALA A 118 -1.14 -22.80 4.78
C ALA A 118 -2.39 -23.30 4.05
N SER A 119 -3.01 -24.40 4.52
CA SER A 119 -4.29 -24.88 4.00
C SER A 119 -5.39 -23.84 4.18
N PHE A 120 -5.47 -23.22 5.35
CA PHE A 120 -6.44 -22.15 5.62
C PHE A 120 -6.25 -20.95 4.70
N ILE A 121 -5.02 -20.44 4.57
CA ILE A 121 -4.70 -19.30 3.70
C ILE A 121 -5.01 -19.64 2.24
N THR A 122 -4.52 -20.78 1.76
CA THR A 122 -4.71 -21.22 0.37
C THR A 122 -6.18 -21.32 0.02
N PHE A 123 -6.98 -21.97 0.87
CA PHE A 123 -8.42 -22.08 0.65
C PHE A 123 -9.10 -20.70 0.61
N ASN A 124 -8.76 -19.79 1.53
CA ASN A 124 -9.30 -18.42 1.53
C ASN A 124 -8.95 -17.63 0.27
N ILE A 125 -7.71 -17.74 -0.21
CA ILE A 125 -7.25 -17.11 -1.46
C ILE A 125 -8.12 -17.58 -2.64
N LEU A 126 -8.25 -18.90 -2.81
CA LEU A 126 -9.02 -19.47 -3.90
C LEU A 126 -10.49 -19.06 -3.80
N LEU A 127 -11.09 -19.20 -2.62
CA LEU A 127 -12.48 -18.88 -2.36
C LEU A 127 -12.81 -17.41 -2.67
N TYR A 128 -11.93 -16.48 -2.26
CA TYR A 128 -12.11 -15.06 -2.49
C TYR A 128 -12.04 -14.69 -3.98
N LEU A 129 -11.07 -15.26 -4.70
CA LEU A 129 -10.93 -15.08 -6.15
C LEU A 129 -12.17 -15.55 -6.91
N ILE A 130 -12.75 -16.68 -6.50
CA ILE A 130 -13.93 -17.26 -7.14
C ILE A 130 -15.15 -16.35 -6.97
N HIS A 131 -15.43 -15.92 -5.73
CA HIS A 131 -16.57 -15.04 -5.43
C HIS A 131 -16.48 -13.71 -6.19
N ALA A 132 -15.26 -13.22 -6.40
CA ALA A 132 -15.08 -11.91 -6.99
C ALA A 132 -14.93 -11.91 -8.52
N SER A 133 -14.22 -12.87 -9.11
CA SER A 133 -13.91 -12.85 -10.55
C SER A 133 -15.00 -13.47 -11.43
N GLY A 134 -15.85 -14.34 -10.90
CA GLY A 134 -16.93 -15.00 -11.65
C GLY A 134 -16.48 -15.96 -12.75
N ASN A 135 -15.17 -16.10 -13.01
CA ASN A 135 -14.59 -17.03 -13.98
C ASN A 135 -14.00 -18.23 -13.23
N ILE A 136 -14.59 -19.41 -13.44
CA ILE A 136 -14.14 -20.66 -12.84
C ILE A 136 -13.16 -21.33 -13.80
N ALA A 137 -11.88 -21.48 -13.40
CA ALA A 137 -11.02 -22.48 -14.03
C ALA A 137 -11.56 -23.87 -13.65
N VAL A 138 -11.67 -24.78 -14.61
CA VAL A 138 -12.39 -26.08 -14.48
C VAL A 138 -11.91 -26.91 -13.27
N ASN A 139 -10.62 -26.85 -12.92
CA ASN A 139 -10.07 -27.55 -11.76
C ASN A 139 -10.46 -26.95 -10.40
N MET A 140 -10.86 -25.67 -10.34
CA MET A 140 -11.31 -25.02 -9.11
C MET A 140 -12.74 -25.39 -8.72
N ALA A 141 -13.57 -25.79 -9.69
CA ALA A 141 -14.97 -26.15 -9.46
C ALA A 141 -15.12 -27.32 -8.47
N GLU A 142 -14.17 -28.26 -8.50
CA GLU A 142 -14.19 -29.46 -7.64
C GLU A 142 -13.82 -29.12 -6.19
N TYR A 143 -12.72 -28.38 -5.98
CA TYR A 143 -12.33 -27.82 -4.67
C TYR A 143 -13.45 -27.00 -4.03
N LEU A 144 -14.17 -26.21 -4.83
CA LEU A 144 -15.30 -25.42 -4.37
C LEU A 144 -16.54 -26.24 -4.03
N SER A 145 -16.77 -27.35 -4.71
CA SER A 145 -17.96 -28.18 -4.46
C SER A 145 -17.87 -28.85 -3.09
N LEU A 146 -16.67 -29.30 -2.70
CA LEU A 146 -16.34 -29.79 -1.36
C LEU A 146 -16.31 -28.66 -0.32
N GLY A 147 -15.75 -27.51 -0.71
CA GLY A 147 -15.72 -26.30 0.11
C GLY A 147 -17.10 -25.68 0.40
N ARG A 148 -18.18 -26.06 -0.28
CA ARG A 148 -19.51 -25.45 -0.09
C ARG A 148 -20.05 -25.71 1.31
N ASP A 149 -20.04 -26.97 1.75
CA ASP A 149 -20.45 -27.34 3.11
C ASP A 149 -19.57 -26.66 4.18
N HIS A 150 -18.35 -26.28 3.82
CA HIS A 150 -17.38 -25.62 4.70
C HIS A 150 -17.65 -24.12 4.83
N VAL A 151 -17.95 -23.47 3.71
CA VAL A 151 -18.41 -22.08 3.67
C VAL A 151 -19.71 -21.95 4.45
N ASP A 152 -20.63 -22.90 4.28
CA ASP A 152 -21.89 -22.94 5.03
C ASP A 152 -21.62 -23.06 6.54
N ARG A 153 -20.67 -23.90 6.99
CA ARG A 153 -20.30 -23.98 8.42
C ARG A 153 -19.65 -22.71 8.96
N MET A 154 -18.80 -22.04 8.18
CA MET A 154 -18.23 -20.74 8.58
C MET A 154 -19.32 -19.66 8.65
N HIS A 155 -20.24 -19.66 7.69
CA HIS A 155 -21.37 -18.77 7.64
C HIS A 155 -22.36 -19.02 8.78
N ASP A 156 -22.65 -20.26 9.13
CA ASP A 156 -23.51 -20.60 10.26
C ASP A 156 -22.94 -20.11 11.60
N HIS A 157 -21.60 -20.12 11.75
CA HIS A 157 -20.94 -19.70 12.98
C HIS A 157 -20.69 -18.19 13.07
N PHE A 158 -20.16 -17.57 12.00
CA PHE A 158 -19.74 -16.16 11.99
C PHE A 158 -20.67 -15.25 11.16
N GLY A 159 -21.69 -15.80 10.52
CA GLY A 159 -22.58 -15.11 9.60
C GLY A 159 -21.89 -14.69 8.30
N GLU A 160 -22.49 -13.69 7.66
CA GLU A 160 -21.97 -13.00 6.47
C GLU A 160 -20.59 -12.35 6.67
N LEU A 161 -20.11 -12.25 7.91
CA LEU A 161 -18.83 -11.62 8.24
C LEU A 161 -17.64 -12.59 8.16
N SER A 162 -17.86 -13.91 8.05
CA SER A 162 -16.81 -14.94 8.08
C SER A 162 -15.61 -14.63 7.19
N LEU A 163 -15.83 -14.38 5.90
CA LEU A 163 -14.77 -14.04 4.94
C LEU A 163 -14.04 -12.75 5.32
N SER A 164 -14.77 -11.71 5.75
CA SER A 164 -14.17 -10.44 6.14
C SER A 164 -13.28 -10.56 7.39
N MET A 165 -13.65 -11.43 8.33
CA MET A 165 -12.86 -11.72 9.53
C MET A 165 -11.61 -12.54 9.20
N ALA A 166 -11.72 -13.55 8.34
CA ALA A 166 -10.59 -14.33 7.87
C ALA A 166 -9.57 -13.46 7.12
N LEU A 167 -10.05 -12.64 6.17
CA LEU A 167 -9.20 -11.72 5.40
C LEU A 167 -8.50 -10.70 6.30
N ARG A 168 -9.22 -10.17 7.31
CA ARG A 168 -8.61 -9.27 8.30
C ARG A 168 -7.46 -9.95 9.03
N ASP A 169 -7.66 -11.17 9.52
CA ASP A 169 -6.66 -11.90 10.29
C ASP A 169 -5.45 -12.32 9.44
N ILE A 170 -5.65 -12.59 8.15
CA ILE A 170 -4.58 -12.81 7.15
C ILE A 170 -3.76 -11.53 6.90
N CYS A 171 -4.30 -10.34 7.23
CA CYS A 171 -3.60 -9.06 7.06
C CYS A 171 -2.88 -8.56 8.33
N LEU A 172 -2.80 -9.37 9.39
CA LEU A 172 -2.09 -8.98 10.62
C LEU A 172 -0.61 -9.36 10.54
N VAL A 173 0.28 -8.43 10.89
CA VAL A 173 1.72 -8.58 10.71
C VAL A 173 2.34 -9.71 11.53
N ASP A 174 1.79 -10.00 12.71
CA ASP A 174 2.23 -11.07 13.63
C ASP A 174 1.37 -12.34 13.55
N ASN A 175 0.49 -12.42 12.54
CA ASN A 175 -0.36 -13.59 12.27
C ASN A 175 -0.02 -14.15 10.87
N GLN A 176 1.25 -14.50 10.66
CA GLN A 176 1.78 -14.90 9.35
C GLN A 176 2.60 -16.19 9.42
N ILE A 177 2.65 -16.88 8.28
CA ILE A 177 3.57 -17.98 7.99
C ILE A 177 4.42 -17.67 6.76
N PRO A 178 5.53 -18.39 6.53
CA PRO A 178 6.37 -18.17 5.36
C PRO A 178 5.60 -18.40 4.04
N LEU A 179 5.69 -17.45 3.12
CA LEU A 179 4.94 -17.45 1.87
C LEU A 179 5.20 -18.72 1.04
N TRP A 180 6.45 -19.19 1.02
CA TRP A 180 6.81 -20.38 0.24
C TRP A 180 6.11 -21.66 0.71
N ILE A 181 5.59 -21.70 1.94
CA ILE A 181 4.75 -22.82 2.40
C ILE A 181 3.36 -22.74 1.74
N VAL A 182 2.81 -21.53 1.61
CA VAL A 182 1.56 -21.28 0.87
C VAL A 182 1.74 -21.60 -0.61
N GLU A 183 2.85 -21.14 -1.21
CA GLU A 183 3.21 -21.47 -2.60
C GLU A 183 3.38 -22.98 -2.80
N LEU A 184 3.98 -23.68 -1.83
CA LEU A 184 4.11 -25.13 -1.88
C LEU A 184 2.74 -25.82 -1.99
N LEU A 185 1.72 -25.37 -1.25
CA LEU A 185 0.37 -25.91 -1.37
C LEU A 185 -0.31 -25.47 -2.67
N LEU A 186 -0.23 -24.19 -3.03
CA LEU A 186 -0.78 -23.69 -4.30
C LEU A 186 -0.23 -24.45 -5.50
N SER A 187 1.07 -24.74 -5.53
CA SER A 187 1.70 -25.50 -6.62
C SER A 187 1.20 -26.93 -6.78
N ARG A 188 0.57 -27.49 -5.73
CA ARG A 188 -0.05 -28.82 -5.78
C ARG A 188 -1.47 -28.77 -6.31
N ILE A 189 -2.15 -27.64 -6.13
CA ILE A 189 -3.57 -27.45 -6.46
C ILE A 189 -3.70 -26.85 -7.86
N THR A 190 -2.87 -25.85 -8.16
CA THR A 190 -2.82 -25.10 -9.42
C THR A 190 -1.38 -24.94 -9.88
N PRO A 191 -0.75 -26.01 -10.41
CA PRO A 191 0.65 -25.98 -10.80
C PRO A 191 0.89 -24.95 -11.92
N GLY A 192 1.79 -23.99 -11.69
CA GLY A 192 2.20 -22.98 -12.67
C GLY A 192 1.39 -21.67 -12.66
N ASP A 193 0.32 -21.59 -11.88
CA ASP A 193 -0.53 -20.39 -11.76
C ASP A 193 -0.34 -19.64 -10.42
N GLU A 194 0.64 -20.04 -9.59
CA GLU A 194 0.79 -19.58 -8.20
C GLU A 194 0.95 -18.06 -8.11
N ALA A 195 1.88 -17.49 -8.91
CA ALA A 195 2.12 -16.05 -8.95
C ALA A 195 0.90 -15.27 -9.44
N GLN A 196 0.19 -15.79 -10.44
CA GLN A 196 -1.03 -15.17 -10.97
C GLN A 196 -2.15 -15.18 -9.93
N ILE A 197 -2.33 -16.28 -9.21
CA ILE A 197 -3.33 -16.43 -8.14
C ILE A 197 -3.03 -15.50 -6.98
N LEU A 198 -1.79 -15.50 -6.48
CA LEU A 198 -1.36 -14.64 -5.38
C LEU A 198 -1.52 -13.16 -5.74
N THR A 199 -1.06 -12.78 -6.94
CA THR A 199 -1.18 -11.41 -7.44
C THR A 199 -2.66 -11.04 -7.60
N GLY A 200 -3.45 -11.85 -8.32
CA GLY A 200 -4.88 -11.60 -8.51
C GLY A 200 -5.64 -11.45 -7.19
N TYR A 201 -5.31 -12.28 -6.20
CA TYR A 201 -5.88 -12.19 -4.86
C TYR A 201 -5.51 -10.86 -4.20
N ALA A 202 -4.24 -10.48 -4.22
CA ALA A 202 -3.78 -9.25 -3.60
C ALA A 202 -4.42 -7.99 -4.22
N TYR A 203 -4.48 -7.91 -5.56
CA TYR A 203 -5.17 -6.82 -6.25
C TYR A 203 -6.65 -6.76 -5.87
N LEU A 204 -7.31 -7.91 -5.80
CA LEU A 204 -8.72 -7.96 -5.46
C LEU A 204 -8.98 -7.57 -4.01
N VAL A 205 -8.13 -7.99 -3.07
CA VAL A 205 -8.17 -7.59 -1.65
C VAL A 205 -7.99 -6.08 -1.51
N LEU A 206 -7.02 -5.49 -2.21
CA LEU A 206 -6.70 -4.06 -2.09
C LEU A 206 -7.71 -3.15 -2.81
N PHE A 207 -8.17 -3.57 -4.00
CA PHE A 207 -8.83 -2.67 -4.95
C PHE A 207 -10.25 -3.11 -5.33
N GLY A 208 -10.65 -4.33 -4.95
CA GLY A 208 -11.95 -4.91 -5.27
C GLY A 208 -12.16 -5.12 -6.78
N LYS A 209 -13.43 -5.31 -7.17
CA LYS A 209 -13.82 -5.46 -8.60
C LYS A 209 -13.74 -4.14 -9.40
N SER A 210 -13.41 -3.03 -8.75
CA SER A 210 -13.33 -1.70 -9.38
C SER A 210 -11.98 -1.41 -10.03
N TYR A 211 -11.02 -2.34 -9.92
CA TYR A 211 -9.73 -2.25 -10.60
C TYR A 211 -9.90 -2.54 -12.11
N SER A 212 -9.65 -1.55 -12.96
CA SER A 212 -9.82 -1.62 -14.41
C SER A 212 -8.51 -1.57 -15.20
N ALA A 213 -7.36 -1.46 -14.53
CA ALA A 213 -6.05 -1.45 -15.17
C ALA A 213 -5.55 -2.89 -15.37
N GLU A 214 -4.69 -3.13 -16.35
CA GLU A 214 -4.06 -4.44 -16.53
C GLU A 214 -3.21 -4.78 -15.29
N ILE A 215 -3.38 -6.01 -14.79
CA ILE A 215 -2.58 -6.53 -13.68
C ILE A 215 -1.21 -6.86 -14.26
N GLN A 216 -0.26 -5.94 -14.13
CA GLN A 216 1.14 -6.26 -14.33
C GLN A 216 1.59 -7.09 -13.12
N ILE A 217 1.98 -8.34 -13.38
CA ILE A 217 2.72 -9.15 -12.41
C ILE A 217 4.07 -8.44 -12.24
N PRO A 218 4.38 -7.88 -11.06
CA PRO A 218 5.65 -7.21 -10.88
C PRO A 218 6.80 -8.17 -11.15
N GLU A 219 7.91 -7.72 -11.76
CA GLU A 219 9.06 -8.59 -12.09
C GLU A 219 9.60 -9.38 -10.88
N TRP A 220 9.39 -8.88 -9.66
CA TRP A 220 9.73 -9.60 -8.43
C TRP A 220 8.77 -10.73 -8.06
N ALA A 221 7.51 -10.68 -8.49
CA ALA A 221 6.55 -11.76 -8.32
C ALA A 221 6.85 -12.97 -9.23
N ASP A 222 7.68 -12.80 -10.27
CA ASP A 222 8.13 -13.85 -11.20
C ASP A 222 9.58 -14.32 -10.94
N GLY A 223 10.19 -13.97 -9.80
CA GLY A 223 11.55 -14.47 -9.53
C GLY A 223 12.35 -13.85 -8.40
N ASP A 224 11.89 -12.79 -7.73
CA ASP A 224 12.57 -12.29 -6.53
C ASP A 224 12.04 -13.08 -5.32
N LYS A 225 12.81 -14.09 -4.93
CA LYS A 225 12.43 -15.08 -3.91
C LYS A 225 12.27 -14.49 -2.51
N ASP A 226 12.50 -13.19 -2.33
CA ASP A 226 12.74 -12.56 -1.03
C ASP A 226 11.48 -12.26 -0.21
N MET A 227 10.28 -12.52 -0.71
CA MET A 227 9.02 -12.23 -0.01
C MET A 227 8.75 -13.23 1.13
N LEU A 228 8.47 -12.71 2.33
CA LEU A 228 8.39 -13.55 3.53
C LEU A 228 6.98 -14.05 3.80
N HIS A 229 5.93 -13.27 3.52
CA HIS A 229 4.55 -13.68 3.82
C HIS A 229 3.52 -12.95 2.93
N VAL A 230 2.28 -13.46 2.88
CA VAL A 230 1.18 -12.91 2.05
C VAL A 230 0.89 -11.44 2.36
N PHE A 231 0.97 -11.02 3.62
CA PHE A 231 0.73 -9.62 3.95
C PHE A 231 1.81 -8.67 3.39
N GLU A 232 3.03 -9.13 3.17
CA GLU A 232 4.08 -8.35 2.51
C GLU A 232 3.77 -8.14 1.02
N LEU A 233 3.17 -9.14 0.35
CA LEU A 233 2.68 -9.00 -1.03
C LEU A 233 1.68 -7.85 -1.16
N LEU A 234 0.73 -7.79 -0.23
CA LEU A 234 -0.27 -6.71 -0.16
C LEU A 234 0.40 -5.35 0.03
N TYR A 235 1.38 -5.27 0.92
CA TYR A 235 2.16 -4.05 1.14
C TYR A 235 2.90 -3.62 -0.15
N CYS A 236 3.63 -4.53 -0.79
CA CYS A 236 4.40 -4.23 -1.99
C CYS A 236 3.52 -3.72 -3.13
N ILE A 237 2.37 -4.35 -3.37
CA ILE A 237 1.43 -3.92 -4.42
C ILE A 237 0.87 -2.52 -4.10
N LEU A 238 0.44 -2.26 -2.86
CA LEU A 238 -0.15 -0.97 -2.51
C LEU A 238 0.86 0.18 -2.47
N ALA A 239 2.06 -0.08 -1.94
CA ALA A 239 3.03 0.94 -1.57
C ALA A 239 4.19 1.10 -2.56
N LEU A 240 4.54 0.07 -3.34
CA LEU A 240 5.76 0.05 -4.16
C LEU A 240 5.52 -0.09 -5.66
N VAL A 241 4.33 -0.51 -6.10
CA VAL A 241 3.99 -0.63 -7.52
C VAL A 241 3.24 0.61 -8.00
N VAL A 242 3.68 1.20 -9.12
CA VAL A 242 2.92 2.24 -9.84
C VAL A 242 2.19 1.57 -10.99
N HIS A 243 0.86 1.54 -10.95
CA HIS A 243 0.05 0.90 -11.98
C HIS A 243 -0.21 1.86 -13.16
N GLU A 244 0.63 1.87 -14.20
CA GLU A 244 0.43 2.76 -15.35
C GLU A 244 -0.74 2.29 -16.24
N PRO A 245 -1.68 3.17 -16.66
CA PRO A 245 -2.65 2.86 -17.72
C PRO A 245 -2.01 2.95 -19.12
N GLU A 246 -2.43 2.09 -20.05
CA GLU A 246 -1.84 1.93 -21.40
C GLU A 246 -1.88 3.15 -22.34
N GLU A 247 -2.52 4.27 -22.01
CA GLU A 247 -2.56 5.45 -22.89
C GLU A 247 -2.27 6.76 -22.15
N GLU A 248 -1.02 6.98 -21.76
CA GLU A 248 -0.39 8.31 -21.84
C GLU A 248 1.13 8.18 -21.66
N THR A 249 1.82 7.86 -22.75
CA THR A 249 3.28 8.00 -22.84
C THR A 249 3.65 9.49 -22.71
N ARG A 250 4.07 9.89 -21.52
CA ARG A 250 4.98 11.03 -21.34
C ARG A 250 6.18 10.60 -20.53
N SER A 251 7.29 10.50 -21.25
CA SER A 251 8.63 10.28 -20.74
C SER A 251 9.00 11.29 -19.65
N SER A 252 8.98 10.81 -18.41
CA SER A 252 9.89 11.31 -17.38
C SER A 252 10.34 10.11 -16.58
N HIS A 253 11.56 9.66 -16.86
CA HIS A 253 12.32 8.66 -16.11
C HIS A 253 12.04 8.75 -14.61
N VAL A 254 11.22 7.84 -14.09
CA VAL A 254 11.28 7.40 -12.69
C VAL A 254 12.07 6.09 -12.72
N ASN A 255 13.37 6.21 -13.01
CA ASN A 255 14.34 5.13 -12.79
C ASN A 255 15.75 5.72 -12.92
N CYS A 256 16.28 6.24 -11.80
CA CYS A 256 17.74 6.41 -11.65
C CYS A 256 18.22 6.57 -10.19
N CYS A 257 17.41 6.29 -9.15
CA CYS A 257 17.89 6.47 -7.76
C CYS A 257 17.66 5.28 -6.82
N PHE A 258 17.26 4.12 -7.31
CA PHE A 258 17.09 2.94 -6.45
C PHE A 258 17.75 1.70 -7.04
N SER A 259 19.07 1.59 -6.85
CA SER A 259 19.73 0.30 -6.71
C SER A 259 20.58 0.33 -5.44
N ALA A 260 20.18 -0.46 -4.46
CA ALA A 260 20.96 -0.69 -3.26
C ALA A 260 22.03 -1.75 -3.55
N LYS A 261 23.15 -1.34 -4.15
CA LYS A 261 24.45 -1.98 -3.96
C LYS A 261 25.53 -0.91 -3.91
N GLU A 262 26.13 -0.79 -2.72
CA GLU A 262 27.34 -0.03 -2.38
C GLU A 262 27.21 1.51 -2.34
N ARG A 263 27.24 2.05 -1.12
CA ARG A 263 27.65 3.44 -0.87
C ARG A 263 29.11 3.59 -1.31
N THR A 264 29.33 4.22 -2.47
CA THR A 264 30.56 4.97 -2.72
C THR A 264 30.19 6.30 -3.37
N ASN A 265 30.72 7.39 -2.82
CA ASN A 265 30.56 8.74 -3.38
C ASN A 265 31.38 8.85 -4.68
N ILE A 266 30.81 8.46 -5.82
CA ILE A 266 31.38 8.69 -7.14
C ILE A 266 30.25 9.03 -8.13
N ASP A 267 30.43 10.10 -8.90
CA ASP A 267 29.66 10.40 -10.10
C ASP A 267 30.50 10.05 -11.34
N LEU A 268 29.86 9.48 -12.34
CA LEU A 268 30.44 8.56 -13.33
C LEU A 268 30.94 9.22 -14.62
N GLU A 269 31.02 10.55 -14.70
CA GLU A 269 31.45 11.23 -15.94
C GLU A 269 32.67 12.15 -15.81
N SER A 270 33.29 12.26 -14.64
CA SER A 270 34.52 13.08 -14.48
C SER A 270 35.68 12.39 -13.76
N GLY A 271 35.48 11.22 -13.16
CA GLY A 271 36.58 10.48 -12.52
C GLY A 271 37.28 11.20 -11.35
N GLU A 272 36.81 12.37 -10.89
CA GLU A 272 37.38 13.14 -9.78
C GLU A 272 36.28 14.04 -9.17
N CYS A 273 36.10 14.20 -7.86
CA CYS A 273 36.92 13.87 -6.70
C CYS A 273 36.09 14.04 -5.41
N CYS A 274 36.43 13.27 -4.37
CA CYS A 274 36.53 13.82 -3.01
C CYS A 274 37.60 13.05 -2.21
N ARG A 275 38.88 13.22 -2.58
CA ARG A 275 39.99 13.06 -1.63
C ARG A 275 40.17 14.38 -0.88
N GLY A 276 39.73 14.35 0.38
CA GLY A 276 40.60 14.67 1.51
C GLY A 276 41.01 16.14 1.69
N VAL A 277 40.27 16.82 2.57
CA VAL A 277 40.75 17.70 3.65
C VAL A 277 42.14 18.35 3.46
N ARG A 278 42.17 19.68 3.36
CA ARG A 278 42.98 20.54 4.27
C ARG A 278 42.67 22.03 4.10
N LYS A 279 42.43 22.65 5.27
CA LYS A 279 42.73 24.01 5.73
C LYS A 279 43.04 25.09 4.68
N PHE A 280 42.24 26.15 4.75
CA PHE A 280 42.57 27.58 4.55
C PHE A 280 43.53 27.93 3.40
N SER A 281 43.04 28.71 2.43
CA SER A 281 43.14 30.18 2.47
C SER A 281 42.94 30.81 1.07
N PHE A 282 42.42 32.04 1.09
CA PHE A 282 42.35 33.04 0.03
C PHE A 282 41.59 32.72 -1.27
N ALA A 283 40.35 33.23 -1.27
CA ALA A 283 39.75 34.04 -2.33
C ALA A 283 39.91 33.56 -3.78
N ARG A 284 38.88 32.88 -4.28
CA ARG A 284 38.21 33.21 -5.54
C ARG A 284 36.79 32.64 -5.50
N VAL A 285 35.82 33.53 -5.72
CA VAL A 285 34.37 33.32 -5.54
C VAL A 285 33.86 32.25 -6.51
N CYS A 286 33.42 31.09 -6.01
CA CYS A 286 32.59 30.15 -6.79
C CYS A 286 31.13 30.62 -6.76
N LYS A 287 30.59 30.99 -7.92
CA LYS A 287 29.16 31.23 -8.16
C LYS A 287 28.39 29.91 -8.31
N CYS A 288 28.50 29.02 -7.33
CA CYS A 288 27.78 27.75 -7.30
C CYS A 288 26.58 27.84 -6.33
N ARG A 289 25.46 27.21 -6.71
CA ARG A 289 24.04 27.28 -6.22
C ARG A 289 23.76 27.29 -4.70
N LEU A 290 24.77 27.27 -3.84
CA LEU A 290 24.64 27.17 -2.38
C LEU A 290 24.00 28.40 -1.72
N PHE A 291 24.05 29.58 -2.34
CA PHE A 291 23.39 30.79 -1.78
C PHE A 291 21.87 30.83 -1.99
N LYS A 292 21.29 30.05 -2.93
CA LYS A 292 19.83 29.87 -3.00
C LYS A 292 19.33 28.86 -1.96
N LYS A 293 20.19 27.95 -1.51
CA LYS A 293 19.91 26.96 -0.47
C LYS A 293 19.65 27.63 0.88
N ALA A 294 20.46 28.64 1.24
CA ALA A 294 20.29 29.39 2.48
C ALA A 294 18.97 30.21 2.60
N LYS A 295 18.27 30.49 1.49
CA LYS A 295 16.92 31.10 1.54
C LYS A 295 15.80 30.05 1.62
N GLY A 296 16.08 28.82 1.15
CA GLY A 296 15.24 27.63 1.35
C GLY A 296 15.40 27.01 2.73
N ASP A 297 16.55 27.16 3.38
CA ASP A 297 16.82 26.64 4.73
C ASP A 297 16.04 27.40 5.84
N LEU A 298 15.25 28.43 5.49
CA LEU A 298 14.24 29.07 6.34
C LEU A 298 12.81 28.55 6.11
N LYS A 299 12.58 27.64 5.15
CA LYS A 299 11.34 26.84 4.99
C LYS A 299 11.28 25.61 5.90
N ILE A 300 12.14 25.54 6.93
CA ILE A 300 12.04 24.54 8.01
C ILE A 300 10.78 24.78 8.88
N LEU A 301 10.06 25.88 8.65
CA LEU A 301 8.69 26.07 9.12
C LEU A 301 7.73 25.38 8.14
N GLY A 302 7.12 24.29 8.60
CA GLY A 302 6.29 23.39 7.79
C GLY A 302 5.18 24.06 6.96
N HIS A 303 4.64 23.28 6.02
CA HIS A 303 3.54 23.72 5.16
C HIS A 303 2.34 24.18 5.99
N SER A 304 1.83 25.38 5.69
CA SER A 304 0.73 26.01 6.43
C SER A 304 -0.64 25.68 5.85
N PHE A 305 -0.69 25.16 4.62
CA PHE A 305 -1.96 24.75 4.02
C PHE A 305 -2.63 23.68 4.90
N ARG A 306 -3.93 23.80 5.10
CA ARG A 306 -4.71 22.78 5.82
C ARG A 306 -6.13 22.69 5.30
N SER A 307 -6.70 21.51 5.49
CA SER A 307 -8.06 21.13 5.09
C SER A 307 -8.29 21.20 3.58
N LEU A 308 -8.84 20.13 3.02
CA LEU A 308 -9.25 20.08 1.62
C LEU A 308 -10.24 21.19 1.27
N THR A 309 -11.13 21.56 2.19
CA THR A 309 -12.04 22.69 1.94
C THR A 309 -11.32 24.03 1.80
N GLU A 310 -10.22 24.29 2.50
CA GLU A 310 -9.44 25.51 2.28
C GLU A 310 -8.68 25.45 0.96
N LEU A 311 -8.11 24.29 0.62
CA LEU A 311 -7.49 24.08 -0.70
C LEU A 311 -8.50 24.35 -1.82
N LYS A 312 -9.73 23.86 -1.67
CA LYS A 312 -10.84 24.12 -2.60
C LYS A 312 -11.18 25.61 -2.69
N ALA A 313 -11.20 26.33 -1.57
CA ALA A 313 -11.40 27.78 -1.56
C ALA A 313 -10.26 28.55 -2.25
N LYS A 314 -9.06 27.97 -2.30
CA LYS A 314 -7.89 28.48 -3.05
C LYS A 314 -7.86 28.06 -4.52
N GLY A 315 -8.91 27.42 -5.04
CA GLY A 315 -8.96 26.97 -6.44
C GLY A 315 -8.15 25.70 -6.71
N ILE A 316 -7.80 24.93 -5.68
CA ILE A 316 -7.18 23.62 -5.82
C ILE A 316 -8.28 22.57 -5.76
N HIS A 317 -8.48 21.83 -6.85
CA HIS A 317 -9.52 20.83 -6.98
C HIS A 317 -8.94 19.43 -6.95
N LEU A 318 -9.69 18.48 -6.37
CA LEU A 318 -9.28 17.09 -6.33
C LEU A 318 -9.67 16.35 -7.60
N LYS A 319 -8.80 15.43 -7.99
CA LYS A 319 -9.02 14.49 -9.08
C LYS A 319 -8.48 13.11 -8.65
N PRO A 320 -9.16 12.01 -8.96
CA PRO A 320 -8.58 10.69 -8.75
C PRO A 320 -7.34 10.53 -9.64
N SER A 321 -6.28 9.96 -9.08
CA SER A 321 -5.14 9.45 -9.83
C SER A 321 -5.61 8.30 -10.74
N LEU A 322 -4.87 8.10 -11.83
CA LEU A 322 -5.11 7.01 -12.77
C LEU A 322 -4.63 5.65 -12.24
N THR A 323 -3.80 5.66 -11.20
CA THR A 323 -3.26 4.47 -10.55
C THR A 323 -3.89 4.32 -9.16
N GLN A 324 -3.87 3.10 -8.61
CA GLN A 324 -4.26 2.87 -7.21
C GLN A 324 -3.06 2.85 -6.25
N SER A 325 -1.89 3.29 -6.72
CA SER A 325 -0.64 3.33 -5.97
C SER A 325 -0.60 4.52 -5.01
N LEU A 326 -0.16 4.30 -3.77
CA LEU A 326 0.05 5.39 -2.82
C LEU A 326 1.10 6.41 -3.29
N LEU A 327 2.02 6.02 -4.17
CA LEU A 327 3.04 6.91 -4.72
C LEU A 327 2.50 7.91 -5.75
N ASP A 328 1.34 7.64 -6.37
CA ASP A 328 0.83 8.49 -7.47
C ASP A 328 0.00 9.68 -6.97
N VAL A 329 0.64 10.51 -6.14
CA VAL A 329 0.13 11.81 -5.72
C VAL A 329 0.78 12.87 -6.62
N LYS A 330 -0.03 13.59 -7.40
CA LYS A 330 0.48 14.59 -8.36
C LYS A 330 -0.20 15.94 -8.15
N PHE A 331 0.55 17.03 -8.34
CA PHE A 331 0.00 18.38 -8.32
C PHE A 331 0.23 19.07 -9.66
N LYS A 332 -0.84 19.54 -10.29
CA LYS A 332 -0.79 20.27 -11.57
C LYS A 332 -1.35 21.68 -11.36
N SER A 333 -0.46 22.68 -11.32
CA SER A 333 -0.90 24.07 -11.26
C SER A 333 -1.16 24.62 -12.67
N ASN A 334 -2.38 25.09 -12.90
CA ASN A 334 -2.73 25.85 -14.10
C ASN A 334 -2.71 27.35 -13.82
N PHE A 335 -3.05 28.16 -14.83
CA PHE A 335 -3.10 29.62 -14.68
C PHE A 335 -4.15 30.07 -13.66
N MET A 336 -5.30 29.41 -13.60
CA MET A 336 -6.46 29.86 -12.80
C MET A 336 -6.83 28.95 -11.63
N TYR A 337 -6.51 27.67 -11.73
CA TYR A 337 -6.83 26.64 -10.74
C TYR A 337 -5.65 25.67 -10.63
N ALA A 338 -5.72 24.73 -9.70
CA ALA A 338 -4.81 23.59 -9.68
C ALA A 338 -5.58 22.29 -9.48
N GLU A 339 -4.95 21.19 -9.86
CA GLU A 339 -5.45 19.84 -9.64
C GLU A 339 -4.50 19.12 -8.69
N LEU A 340 -5.04 18.63 -7.57
CA LEU A 340 -4.37 17.66 -6.70
C LEU A 340 -4.93 16.28 -7.01
N GLN A 341 -4.07 15.41 -7.54
CA GLN A 341 -4.38 14.05 -7.89
C GLN A 341 -4.03 13.13 -6.72
N LEU A 342 -5.00 12.33 -6.25
CA LEU A 342 -4.83 11.39 -5.14
C LEU A 342 -5.25 9.98 -5.57
N PRO A 343 -4.53 8.93 -5.12
CA PRO A 343 -4.93 7.55 -5.38
C PRO A 343 -6.28 7.25 -4.76
N THR A 344 -7.03 6.39 -5.46
CA THR A 344 -8.33 5.93 -4.96
C THR A 344 -8.09 4.83 -3.94
N LEU A 345 -8.66 4.97 -2.75
CA LEU A 345 -8.69 3.93 -1.73
C LEU A 345 -10.07 3.30 -1.67
N SER A 346 -10.13 2.01 -2.02
CA SER A 346 -11.34 1.20 -1.88
C SER A 346 -11.30 0.47 -0.54
N ALA A 347 -12.33 0.66 0.29
CA ALA A 347 -12.47 -0.10 1.52
C ALA A 347 -13.07 -1.49 1.22
N CYS A 348 -12.27 -2.36 0.64
CA CYS A 348 -12.62 -3.77 0.50
C CYS A 348 -12.40 -4.56 1.80
N LEU A 349 -11.60 -4.01 2.72
CA LEU A 349 -11.30 -4.53 4.06
C LEU A 349 -11.40 -3.42 5.11
N ASP A 350 -11.25 -3.81 6.38
CA ASP A 350 -10.94 -2.89 7.48
C ASP A 350 -9.65 -2.11 7.18
N THR A 351 -9.81 -0.97 6.51
CA THR A 351 -8.71 -0.12 6.04
C THR A 351 -7.84 0.37 7.19
N LYS A 352 -8.43 0.57 8.37
CA LYS A 352 -7.68 1.00 9.56
C LYS A 352 -6.72 -0.11 10.01
N THR A 353 -7.23 -1.33 10.17
CA THR A 353 -6.42 -2.51 10.51
C THR A 353 -5.31 -2.73 9.48
N LEU A 354 -5.64 -2.68 8.19
CA LEU A 354 -4.66 -2.88 7.11
C LEU A 354 -3.51 -1.86 7.18
N LEU A 355 -3.84 -0.57 7.26
CA LEU A 355 -2.85 0.50 7.28
C LEU A 355 -1.99 0.48 8.56
N LEU A 356 -2.59 0.20 9.73
CA LEU A 356 -1.84 0.07 10.98
C LEU A 356 -0.81 -1.06 10.94
N ASN A 357 -1.17 -2.22 10.37
CA ASN A 357 -0.26 -3.35 10.24
C ASN A 357 0.82 -3.08 9.18
N MET A 358 0.51 -2.37 8.09
CA MET A 358 1.52 -1.94 7.11
C MET A 358 2.50 -0.90 7.69
N MET A 359 2.04 -0.01 8.57
CA MET A 359 2.93 0.89 9.31
C MET A 359 3.91 0.10 10.19
N CYS A 360 3.49 -1.01 10.78
CA CYS A 360 4.38 -1.86 11.58
C CYS A 360 5.50 -2.46 10.72
N ILE A 361 5.18 -2.87 9.49
CA ILE A 361 6.16 -3.29 8.49
C ILE A 361 7.15 -2.13 8.20
N GLU A 362 6.67 -0.92 7.96
CA GLU A 362 7.55 0.22 7.63
C GLU A 362 8.41 0.73 8.79
N LEU A 363 7.97 0.49 10.03
CA LEU A 363 8.73 0.83 11.25
C LEU A 363 9.78 -0.23 11.61
N ASP A 364 9.78 -1.39 10.93
CA ASP A 364 10.79 -2.42 11.12
C ASP A 364 12.14 -1.95 10.54
N ALA A 365 13.15 -1.81 11.40
CA ALA A 365 14.51 -1.43 11.01
C ALA A 365 15.20 -2.36 10.00
N ASN A 366 14.78 -3.63 9.90
CA ASN A 366 15.29 -4.61 8.95
C ASN A 366 14.52 -4.59 7.62
N PHE A 367 13.36 -3.95 7.59
CA PHE A 367 12.56 -3.77 6.39
C PHE A 367 12.98 -2.45 5.72
N ARG A 368 13.71 -2.53 4.61
CA ARG A 368 14.21 -1.34 3.90
C ARG A 368 13.09 -0.68 3.10
N THR A 369 12.19 0.03 3.78
CA THR A 369 11.12 0.78 3.10
C THR A 369 11.32 2.27 3.07
N LEU A 370 10.70 2.90 2.08
CA LEU A 370 10.63 4.34 1.96
C LEU A 370 9.66 4.98 2.96
N GLY A 371 8.83 4.21 3.68
CA GLY A 371 7.83 4.77 4.59
C GLY A 371 6.65 5.41 3.82
N VAL A 372 6.21 4.76 2.75
CA VAL A 372 5.18 5.26 1.82
C VAL A 372 3.83 5.36 2.51
N VAL A 373 3.40 4.30 3.20
CA VAL A 373 2.13 4.23 3.92
C VAL A 373 2.10 5.29 5.02
N ILE A 374 3.15 5.37 5.85
CA ILE A 374 3.28 6.40 6.88
C ILE A 374 3.23 7.81 6.28
N SER A 375 3.96 8.05 5.19
CA SER A 375 4.00 9.36 4.53
C SER A 375 2.66 9.73 3.91
N TYR A 376 1.95 8.76 3.36
CA TYR A 376 0.63 8.94 2.77
C TYR A 376 -0.41 9.24 3.86
N ILE A 377 -0.39 8.49 4.96
CA ILE A 377 -1.22 8.76 6.15
C ILE A 377 -0.95 10.19 6.66
N ASN A 378 0.32 10.60 6.78
CA ASN A 378 0.66 11.96 7.20
C ASN A 378 0.15 13.03 6.22
N LEU A 379 0.18 12.77 4.90
CA LEU A 379 -0.44 13.65 3.90
C LEU A 379 -1.96 13.71 4.11
N MET A 380 -2.63 12.58 4.17
CA MET A 380 -4.10 12.52 4.35
C MET A 380 -4.55 13.16 5.66
N LYS A 381 -3.79 13.01 6.76
CA LYS A 381 -4.05 13.70 8.04
C LYS A 381 -3.95 15.23 7.94
N SER A 382 -3.14 15.76 7.03
CA SER A 382 -3.08 17.22 6.78
C SER A 382 -4.26 17.73 5.95
N LEU A 383 -4.84 16.85 5.13
CA LEU A 383 -5.94 17.13 4.21
C LEU A 383 -7.32 16.92 4.87
N ILE A 384 -7.46 15.91 5.71
CA ILE A 384 -8.70 15.55 6.44
C ILE A 384 -8.65 16.15 7.84
N VAL A 385 -9.28 17.30 8.02
CA VAL A 385 -9.34 18.01 9.31
C VAL A 385 -10.77 18.02 9.87
N LYS A 386 -11.79 18.00 9.00
CA LYS A 386 -13.21 18.03 9.37
C LYS A 386 -14.07 17.17 8.44
N PRO A 387 -15.33 16.83 8.83
CA PRO A 387 -16.21 15.97 8.05
C PRO A 387 -16.41 16.43 6.59
N ASP A 388 -16.49 17.74 6.35
CA ASP A 388 -16.61 18.29 4.99
C ASP A 388 -15.42 17.92 4.07
N ASP A 389 -14.22 17.70 4.62
CA ASP A 389 -13.06 17.25 3.86
C ASP A 389 -13.24 15.80 3.38
N VAL A 390 -13.82 14.94 4.23
CA VAL A 390 -14.16 13.56 3.88
C VAL A 390 -15.27 13.52 2.85
N LYS A 391 -16.29 14.37 3.01
CA LYS A 391 -17.35 14.53 2.02
C LYS A 391 -16.81 14.86 0.64
N GLU A 392 -15.87 15.80 0.54
CA GLU A 392 -15.22 16.13 -0.73
C GLU A 392 -14.49 14.91 -1.32
N LEU A 393 -13.75 14.15 -0.51
CA LEU A 393 -13.04 12.95 -0.96
C LEU A 393 -14.00 11.87 -1.49
N ARG A 394 -15.14 11.65 -0.83
CA ARG A 394 -16.19 10.73 -1.30
C ARG A 394 -16.82 11.21 -2.60
N GLU A 395 -17.19 12.50 -2.68
CA GLU A 395 -17.78 13.10 -3.89
C GLU A 395 -16.85 12.99 -5.10
N LYS A 396 -15.53 13.06 -4.86
CA LYS A 396 -14.48 12.94 -5.88
C LYS A 396 -14.00 11.51 -6.12
N LYS A 397 -14.64 10.52 -5.49
CA LYS A 397 -14.34 9.09 -5.62
C LYS A 397 -12.90 8.73 -5.24
N ILE A 398 -12.29 9.50 -4.34
CA ILE A 398 -10.96 9.20 -3.79
C ILE A 398 -11.09 8.21 -2.62
N LEU A 399 -12.12 8.36 -1.78
CA LEU A 399 -12.47 7.36 -0.76
C LEU A 399 -13.74 6.62 -1.22
N LEU A 400 -13.57 5.38 -1.68
CA LEU A 400 -14.65 4.52 -2.14
C LEU A 400 -14.95 3.44 -1.10
N GLY A 401 -16.23 3.22 -0.79
CA GLY A 401 -16.67 2.13 0.08
C GLY A 401 -16.31 2.26 1.56
N LEU A 402 -15.54 3.27 1.99
CA LEU A 402 -15.17 3.45 3.40
C LEU A 402 -16.42 3.66 4.26
N LEU A 403 -16.68 2.68 5.13
CA LEU A 403 -17.86 2.62 6.00
C LEU A 403 -17.71 3.60 7.17
N GLY A 404 -18.85 4.03 7.72
CA GLY A 404 -18.93 5.02 8.79
C GLY A 404 -19.28 6.43 8.31
N SER A 405 -19.67 7.26 9.25
CA SER A 405 -19.89 8.69 9.08
C SER A 405 -18.60 9.44 8.72
N ASP A 406 -18.74 10.63 8.16
CA ASP A 406 -17.59 11.48 7.84
C ASP A 406 -16.81 11.86 9.12
N GLU A 407 -17.49 11.98 10.26
CA GLU A 407 -16.88 12.16 11.58
C GLU A 407 -16.04 10.96 12.03
N GLU A 408 -16.52 9.73 11.78
CA GLU A 408 -15.78 8.51 12.12
C GLU A 408 -14.50 8.39 11.30
N ILE A 409 -14.52 8.77 10.02
CA ILE A 409 -13.33 8.76 9.17
C ILE A 409 -12.31 9.80 9.62
N VAL A 410 -12.74 11.01 9.98
CA VAL A 410 -11.85 12.03 10.55
C VAL A 410 -11.17 11.49 11.81
N LYS A 411 -11.95 10.89 12.73
CA LYS A 411 -11.40 10.25 13.95
C LYS A 411 -10.43 9.13 13.63
N MET A 412 -10.76 8.27 12.66
CA MET A 412 -9.88 7.19 12.21
C MET A 412 -8.51 7.73 11.77
N TYR A 413 -8.48 8.75 10.91
CA TYR A 413 -7.22 9.34 10.45
C TYR A 413 -6.43 10.01 11.59
N HIS A 414 -7.11 10.64 12.54
CA HIS A 414 -6.45 11.20 13.72
C HIS A 414 -5.88 10.15 14.67
N ASN A 415 -6.48 8.96 14.73
CA ASN A 415 -6.05 7.85 15.59
C ASN A 415 -4.80 7.11 15.09
N PHE A 416 -4.39 7.29 13.83
CA PHE A 416 -3.08 6.78 13.38
C PHE A 416 -1.96 7.50 14.12
N ASP A 417 -1.17 6.77 14.89
CA ASP A 417 0.03 7.29 15.54
C ASP A 417 1.24 6.92 14.69
N THR A 418 1.74 7.88 13.91
CA THR A 418 2.94 7.67 13.09
C THR A 418 4.22 7.79 13.91
N HIS A 419 4.15 8.04 15.22
CA HIS A 419 5.30 8.23 16.11
C HIS A 419 6.29 9.30 15.62
N GLY A 420 5.82 10.27 14.83
CA GLY A 420 6.66 11.27 14.18
C GLY A 420 7.51 10.73 13.02
N ALA A 421 7.39 9.44 12.69
CA ALA A 421 7.97 8.87 11.49
C ALA A 421 7.31 9.49 10.26
N ASN A 422 8.14 9.85 9.30
CA ASN A 422 7.74 10.38 8.01
C ASN A 422 8.94 10.29 7.09
N ASN A 423 8.71 10.06 5.81
CA ASN A 423 9.72 10.32 4.79
C ASN A 423 9.32 11.59 4.03
N PRO A 424 9.92 12.74 4.37
CA PRO A 424 9.56 14.00 3.73
C PRO A 424 9.69 13.93 2.21
N SER A 425 10.67 13.20 1.67
CA SER A 425 11.00 13.23 0.25
C SER A 425 9.92 12.66 -0.67
N ILE A 426 9.01 11.81 -0.17
CA ILE A 426 7.98 11.16 -1.01
C ILE A 426 7.00 12.19 -1.57
N TYR A 427 6.55 13.14 -0.75
CA TYR A 427 5.56 14.14 -1.15
C TYR A 427 6.07 15.57 -0.99
N ASP A 428 7.38 15.80 -0.75
CA ASP A 428 7.91 17.14 -0.50
C ASP A 428 7.61 18.07 -1.68
N GLU A 429 7.90 17.62 -2.90
CA GLU A 429 7.66 18.42 -4.12
C GLU A 429 6.18 18.75 -4.32
N VAL A 430 5.29 17.80 -4.03
CA VAL A 430 3.84 18.00 -4.09
C VAL A 430 3.41 19.02 -3.04
N LYS A 431 3.84 18.86 -1.79
CA LYS A 431 3.51 19.76 -0.68
C LYS A 431 4.05 21.17 -0.93
N ASP A 432 5.27 21.29 -1.45
CA ASP A 432 5.87 22.57 -1.83
C ASP A 432 5.11 23.25 -2.97
N SER A 433 4.62 22.47 -3.93
CA SER A 433 3.82 22.99 -5.05
C SER A 433 2.43 23.44 -4.58
N ILE A 434 1.79 22.68 -3.67
CA ILE A 434 0.53 23.08 -3.02
C ILE A 434 0.73 24.40 -2.28
N GLN A 435 1.78 24.49 -1.45
CA GLN A 435 2.08 25.68 -0.67
C GLN A 435 2.33 26.91 -1.55
N ALA A 436 3.12 26.75 -2.63
CA ALA A 436 3.38 27.82 -3.57
C ALA A 436 2.10 28.35 -4.25
N HIS A 437 1.14 27.48 -4.55
CA HIS A 437 -0.16 27.88 -5.06
C HIS A 437 -1.01 28.55 -3.97
N TYR A 438 -1.05 27.97 -2.77
CA TYR A 438 -1.82 28.44 -1.62
C TYR A 438 -1.44 29.87 -1.21
N ASP A 439 -0.15 30.20 -1.20
CA ASP A 439 0.38 31.52 -0.83
C ASP A 439 0.17 32.59 -1.91
N SER A 440 -0.23 32.18 -3.12
CA SER A 440 -0.37 33.11 -4.24
C SER A 440 -1.69 33.89 -4.17
N LYS A 441 -1.58 35.19 -3.85
CA LYS A 441 -2.72 36.12 -3.83
C LYS A 441 -3.40 36.24 -5.19
N THR A 442 -2.63 36.23 -6.29
CA THR A 442 -3.19 36.33 -7.64
C THR A 442 -4.01 35.10 -8.01
N LYS A 443 -3.57 33.90 -7.61
CA LYS A 443 -4.33 32.66 -7.78
C LYS A 443 -5.61 32.68 -6.94
N THR A 444 -5.49 33.11 -5.68
CA THR A 444 -6.66 33.27 -4.78
C THR A 444 -7.71 34.19 -5.40
N TRP A 445 -7.32 35.40 -5.84
CA TRP A 445 -8.25 36.37 -6.43
C TRP A 445 -8.90 35.85 -7.72
N MET A 446 -8.14 35.11 -8.54
CA MET A 446 -8.69 34.51 -9.75
C MET A 446 -9.71 33.42 -9.45
N ALA A 447 -9.43 32.57 -8.46
CA ALA A 447 -10.37 31.54 -8.00
C ALA A 447 -11.67 32.17 -7.48
N GLU A 448 -11.58 33.24 -6.67
CA GLU A 448 -12.74 34.00 -6.19
C GLU A 448 -13.54 34.66 -7.32
N LEU A 449 -12.86 35.23 -8.31
CA LEU A 449 -13.48 35.85 -9.48
C LEU A 449 -14.26 34.80 -10.29
N ILE A 450 -13.68 33.63 -10.55
CA ILE A 450 -14.35 32.56 -11.27
C ILE A 450 -15.56 32.06 -10.48
N HIS A 451 -15.39 31.78 -9.19
CA HIS A 451 -16.47 31.28 -8.35
C HIS A 451 -17.66 32.27 -8.27
N THR A 452 -17.38 33.57 -8.26
CA THR A 452 -18.40 34.62 -8.13
C THR A 452 -19.08 34.95 -9.46
N TYR A 453 -18.31 35.10 -10.54
CA TYR A 453 -18.83 35.63 -11.80
C TYR A 453 -19.16 34.56 -12.84
N PHE A 454 -18.48 33.41 -12.83
CA PHE A 454 -18.64 32.35 -13.85
C PHE A 454 -19.54 31.19 -13.39
N ARG A 455 -20.09 31.26 -12.17
CA ARG A 455 -21.04 30.26 -11.66
C ARG A 455 -22.48 30.47 -12.17
N SER A 456 -22.86 31.72 -12.45
CA SER A 456 -24.15 32.08 -13.02
C SER A 456 -23.97 32.68 -14.41
N PRO A 457 -24.68 32.19 -15.44
CA PRO A 457 -24.66 32.81 -16.77
C PRO A 457 -24.99 34.31 -16.71
N TRP A 458 -25.87 34.72 -15.79
CA TRP A 458 -26.27 36.11 -15.62
C TRP A 458 -25.15 37.01 -15.10
N THR A 459 -24.37 36.56 -14.09
CA THR A 459 -23.24 37.34 -13.56
C THR A 459 -22.13 37.51 -14.59
N PHE A 460 -21.91 36.50 -15.43
CA PHE A 460 -20.98 36.60 -16.56
C PHE A 460 -21.45 37.61 -17.60
N ILE A 461 -22.73 37.58 -17.98
CA ILE A 461 -23.32 38.57 -18.92
C ILE A 461 -23.22 39.98 -18.35
N THR A 462 -23.50 40.19 -17.06
CA THR A 462 -23.37 41.49 -16.40
C THR A 462 -21.92 41.98 -16.40
N LEU A 463 -20.96 41.11 -16.12
CA LEU A 463 -19.53 41.44 -16.17
C LEU A 463 -19.10 41.83 -17.58
N LEU A 464 -19.55 41.07 -18.60
CA LEU A 464 -19.26 41.36 -20.00
C LEU A 464 -19.86 42.70 -20.44
N ALA A 465 -21.12 42.96 -20.11
CA ALA A 465 -21.80 44.22 -20.43
C ALA A 465 -21.10 45.42 -19.77
N ALA A 466 -20.74 45.32 -18.48
CA ALA A 466 -19.99 46.36 -17.77
C ALA A 466 -18.61 46.62 -18.40
N THR A 467 -17.91 45.56 -18.81
CA THR A 467 -16.60 45.66 -19.47
C THR A 467 -16.73 46.34 -20.83
N CYS A 468 -17.73 45.95 -21.65
CA CYS A 468 -18.00 46.60 -22.92
C CYS A 468 -18.34 48.09 -22.75
N LEU A 469 -19.19 48.43 -21.78
CA LEU A 469 -19.52 49.83 -21.48
C LEU A 469 -18.29 50.65 -21.08
N LEU A 470 -17.40 50.07 -20.27
CA LEU A 470 -16.15 50.71 -19.84
C LEU A 470 -15.20 50.95 -21.02
N VAL A 471 -15.02 49.96 -21.90
CA VAL A 471 -14.21 50.11 -23.13
C VAL A 471 -14.79 51.20 -24.03
N LEU A 472 -16.12 51.21 -24.22
CA LEU A 472 -16.79 52.24 -25.01
C LEU A 472 -16.62 53.64 -24.42
N THR A 473 -16.69 53.79 -23.09
CA THR A 473 -16.46 55.10 -22.44
C THR A 473 -15.01 55.56 -22.58
N ILE A 474 -14.03 54.64 -22.48
CA ILE A 474 -12.62 54.98 -22.71
C ILE A 474 -12.41 55.42 -24.16
N LEU A 475 -12.93 54.67 -25.13
CA LEU A 475 -12.85 55.03 -26.54
C LEU A 475 -13.49 56.40 -26.81
N GLN A 476 -14.70 56.63 -26.29
CA GLN A 476 -15.39 57.91 -26.39
C GLN A 476 -14.53 59.04 -25.84
N THR A 477 -13.96 58.88 -24.64
CA THR A 477 -13.10 59.89 -24.01
C THR A 477 -11.84 60.17 -24.84
N VAL A 478 -11.19 59.15 -25.40
CA VAL A 478 -10.01 59.30 -26.27
C VAL A 478 -10.36 60.04 -27.57
N TYR A 479 -11.50 59.72 -28.19
CA TYR A 479 -11.96 60.44 -29.38
C TYR A 479 -12.33 61.90 -29.07
N THR A 480 -12.99 62.16 -27.93
CA THR A 480 -13.33 63.52 -27.50
C THR A 480 -12.10 64.36 -27.16
N MET A 481 -11.01 63.78 -26.67
CA MET A 481 -9.75 64.52 -26.44
C MET A 481 -8.92 64.75 -27.71
N LYS A 482 -9.16 63.98 -28.78
CA LYS A 482 -8.46 64.10 -30.07
C LYS A 482 -9.19 64.98 -31.09
N SER A 483 -10.51 65.13 -30.92
CA SER A 483 -11.32 66.16 -31.59
C SER A 483 -11.17 67.49 -30.89
#